data_AF-X1FJ26-F1
#
_entry.id   AF-X1FJ26-F1
#
_cell.length_a   1.000
_cell.length_b   1.000
_cell.length_c   1.000
_cell.angle_alpha   90.00
_cell.angle_beta   90.00
_cell.angle_gamma   90.00
#
_symmetry.space_group_name_H-M   'P 1'
#
loop_
_entity.id
_entity.type
_entity.pdbx_description
1 polymer ?
#
loop_
_entity_poly.entity_id
_entity_poly.type
_entity_poly.pdbx_seq_one_letter_code
_entity_poly.pdbx_strand_id
1 'polypeptide(L)'
;KYLLLQIPIKTIGTFDEIESIDEAAERLDKSMEEGNENELEISPETEFWGHCSNLQVWYEHNYNTRLLHSNLAFPLLKKLTDVGDSLAKTVFKEEIVRRMKKGYGSTFLYLYDERYHNYLEREEFIDNILNPHDAETLKEIEQLLNLEYMIIDSLDTLK
;
A
#
# COMPACT_ATOMS: atom_id res chain seq x y z
N LYS A 1 -3.16 -13.09 -9.21
CA LYS A 1 -4.54 -12.93 -8.69
C LYS A 1 -5.03 -11.57 -9.18
N TYR A 2 -6.13 -11.51 -9.93
CA TYR A 2 -6.74 -10.25 -10.39
C TYR A 2 -7.92 -9.89 -9.48
N LEU A 3 -8.32 -8.62 -9.44
CA LEU A 3 -9.48 -8.16 -8.69
C LEU A 3 -10.57 -7.75 -9.67
N LEU A 4 -11.75 -8.34 -9.54
CA LEU A 4 -12.96 -7.95 -10.26
C LEU A 4 -14.04 -7.64 -9.23
N LEU A 5 -14.49 -6.38 -9.18
CA LEU A 5 -15.56 -5.95 -8.29
C LEU A 5 -16.84 -5.81 -9.09
N GLN A 6 -17.84 -6.63 -8.76
CA GLN A 6 -19.17 -6.52 -9.31
C GLN A 6 -20.11 -5.92 -8.26
N ILE A 7 -20.39 -4.62 -8.39
CA ILE A 7 -21.24 -3.89 -7.44
C ILE A 7 -22.64 -3.73 -8.05
N PRO A 8 -23.67 -4.41 -7.54
CA PRO A 8 -25.04 -4.15 -7.98
C PRO A 8 -25.41 -2.68 -7.77
N ILE A 9 -26.08 -2.06 -8.76
CA ILE A 9 -26.51 -0.65 -8.67
C ILE A 9 -27.34 -0.40 -7.40
N LYS A 10 -28.12 -1.39 -6.96
CA LYS A 10 -28.95 -1.31 -5.75
C LYS A 10 -28.13 -1.15 -4.46
N THR A 11 -26.89 -1.62 -4.45
CA THR A 11 -25.99 -1.57 -3.29
C THR A 11 -24.86 -0.55 -3.48
N ILE A 12 -24.82 0.21 -4.57
CA ILE A 12 -23.71 1.14 -4.84
C ILE A 12 -23.54 2.19 -3.73
N GLY A 13 -24.65 2.66 -3.14
CA GLY A 13 -24.62 3.62 -2.04
C GLY A 13 -24.02 3.07 -0.73
N THR A 14 -23.85 1.75 -0.59
CA THR A 14 -23.12 1.19 0.58
C THR A 14 -21.60 1.37 0.45
N PHE A 15 -21.13 1.88 -0.70
CA PHE A 15 -19.73 2.15 -0.98
C PHE A 15 -19.41 3.64 -0.99
N ASP A 16 -20.35 4.54 -0.68
CA ASP A 16 -20.08 5.99 -0.69
C ASP A 16 -19.03 6.42 0.36
N GLU A 17 -18.82 5.59 1.39
CA GLU A 17 -17.87 5.83 2.49
C GLU A 17 -16.55 5.04 2.36
N ILE A 18 -16.31 4.28 1.27
CA ILE A 18 -15.05 3.53 1.16
C ILE A 18 -13.87 4.46 0.95
N GLU A 19 -12.76 4.10 1.58
CA GLU A 19 -11.51 4.83 1.43
C GLU A 19 -10.58 4.24 0.37
N SER A 20 -10.81 3.03 -0.11
CA SER A 20 -9.94 2.41 -1.12
C SER A 20 -10.61 1.21 -1.81
N ILE A 21 -10.03 0.82 -2.95
CA ILE A 21 -10.38 -0.45 -3.60
C ILE A 21 -10.07 -1.66 -2.69
N ASP A 22 -9.02 -1.60 -1.86
CA ASP A 22 -8.73 -2.65 -0.87
C ASP A 22 -9.92 -2.85 0.09
N GLU A 23 -10.43 -1.75 0.65
CA GLU A 23 -11.59 -1.78 1.56
C GLU A 23 -12.88 -2.21 0.84
N ALA A 24 -13.08 -1.79 -0.40
CA ALA A 24 -14.22 -2.24 -1.20
C ALA A 24 -14.19 -3.76 -1.41
N ALA A 25 -13.01 -4.33 -1.70
CA ALA A 25 -12.82 -5.75 -1.88
C ALA A 25 -13.05 -6.54 -0.59
N GLU A 26 -12.70 -5.99 0.58
CA GLU A 26 -12.98 -6.62 1.88
C GLU A 26 -14.47 -6.59 2.25
N ARG A 27 -15.18 -5.50 1.91
CA ARG A 27 -16.62 -5.34 2.18
C ARG A 27 -17.49 -6.16 1.23
N LEU A 28 -17.03 -6.38 0.00
CA LEU A 28 -17.70 -7.27 -0.94
C LEU A 28 -17.47 -8.71 -0.48
N ASP A 29 -18.49 -9.28 0.15
CA ASP A 29 -18.48 -10.64 0.64
C ASP A 29 -17.92 -11.62 -0.42
N LYS A 30 -17.00 -12.50 0.01
CA LYS A 30 -16.28 -13.46 -0.86
C LYS A 30 -17.20 -14.47 -1.54
N SER A 31 -18.50 -14.45 -1.25
CA SER A 31 -19.54 -15.19 -1.97
C SER A 31 -19.63 -14.84 -3.47
N MET A 32 -18.96 -13.77 -3.92
CA MET A 32 -18.74 -13.47 -5.34
C MET A 32 -17.40 -13.98 -5.90
N GLU A 33 -16.44 -14.38 -5.06
CA GLU A 33 -15.19 -15.04 -5.48
C GLU A 33 -15.39 -16.55 -5.70
N GLU A 34 -16.40 -17.16 -5.07
CA GLU A 34 -16.70 -18.60 -5.16
C GLU A 34 -18.07 -18.87 -5.83
N GLY A 35 -18.04 -19.07 -7.15
CA GLY A 35 -18.88 -20.08 -7.80
C GLY A 35 -20.39 -19.87 -7.86
N ASN A 36 -20.89 -18.65 -8.09
CA ASN A 36 -22.27 -18.48 -8.56
C ASN A 36 -22.27 -18.31 -10.09
N GLU A 37 -22.85 -19.31 -10.77
CA GLU A 37 -22.88 -19.60 -12.19
C GLU A 37 -23.65 -18.57 -13.05
N ASN A 38 -23.41 -17.28 -12.83
CA ASN A 38 -23.63 -16.27 -13.85
C ASN A 38 -22.26 -15.67 -14.16
N GLU A 39 -21.39 -16.47 -14.79
CA GLU A 39 -20.23 -15.96 -15.50
C GLU A 39 -20.74 -14.93 -16.52
N LEU A 40 -20.72 -13.66 -16.13
CA LEU A 40 -20.73 -12.59 -17.12
C LEU A 40 -19.45 -12.80 -17.91
N GLU A 41 -19.60 -13.39 -19.09
CA GLU A 41 -18.52 -13.56 -20.05
C GLU A 41 -18.14 -12.16 -20.53
N ILE A 42 -17.25 -11.50 -19.79
CA ILE A 42 -16.62 -10.27 -20.22
C ILE A 42 -15.64 -10.70 -21.32
N SER A 43 -15.81 -10.14 -22.51
CA SER A 43 -14.87 -10.43 -23.59
C SER A 43 -13.44 -10.04 -23.16
N PRO A 44 -12.40 -10.79 -23.56
CA PRO A 44 -11.02 -10.44 -23.23
C PRO A 44 -10.65 -9.00 -23.64
N GLU A 45 -11.23 -8.49 -24.72
CA GLU A 45 -11.07 -7.10 -25.14
C GLU A 45 -11.67 -6.12 -24.14
N THR A 46 -12.91 -6.36 -23.67
CA THR A 46 -13.57 -5.51 -22.68
C THR A 46 -12.84 -5.52 -21.34
N GLU A 47 -12.37 -6.68 -20.88
CA GLU A 47 -11.57 -6.81 -19.67
C GLU A 47 -10.25 -6.03 -19.79
N PHE A 48 -9.56 -6.18 -20.91
CA PHE A 48 -8.32 -5.44 -21.19
C PHE A 48 -8.55 -3.93 -21.15
N TRP A 49 -9.60 -3.44 -21.82
CA TRP A 49 -9.98 -2.02 -21.77
C TRP A 49 -10.24 -1.53 -20.35
N GLY A 50 -10.94 -2.31 -19.52
CA GLY A 50 -11.18 -1.98 -18.12
C GLY A 50 -9.89 -1.88 -17.30
N HIS A 51 -8.94 -2.79 -17.52
CA HIS A 51 -7.63 -2.72 -16.86
C HIS A 51 -6.83 -1.49 -17.32
N CYS A 52 -6.81 -1.19 -18.61
CA CYS A 52 -6.16 0.00 -19.15
C CYS A 52 -6.76 1.29 -18.59
N SER A 53 -8.09 1.39 -18.49
CA SER A 53 -8.73 2.59 -17.92
C SER A 53 -8.39 2.76 -16.43
N ASN A 54 -8.32 1.67 -15.66
CA ASN A 54 -7.94 1.75 -14.25
C ASN A 54 -6.51 2.27 -14.08
N LEU A 55 -5.57 1.78 -14.89
CA LEU A 55 -4.17 2.23 -14.90
C LEU A 55 -4.05 3.69 -15.34
N GLN A 56 -4.81 4.11 -16.37
CA GLN A 56 -4.82 5.49 -16.83
C GLN A 56 -5.31 6.43 -15.72
N VAL A 57 -6.46 6.15 -15.12
CA VAL A 57 -7.02 6.98 -14.05
C VAL A 57 -6.08 7.05 -12.85
N TRP A 58 -5.45 5.93 -12.49
CA TRP A 58 -4.43 5.90 -11.43
C TRP A 58 -3.24 6.82 -11.73
N TYR A 59 -2.71 6.79 -12.96
CA TYR A 59 -1.64 7.69 -13.39
C TYR A 59 -2.08 9.16 -13.42
N GLU A 60 -3.25 9.46 -13.99
CA GLU A 60 -3.81 10.82 -14.08
C GLU A 60 -4.06 11.45 -12.71
N HIS A 61 -4.28 10.63 -11.68
CA HIS A 61 -4.47 11.07 -10.30
C HIS A 61 -3.17 10.95 -9.48
N ASN A 62 -2.02 11.15 -10.11
CA ASN A 62 -0.70 11.19 -9.46
C ASN A 62 -0.44 9.94 -8.60
N TYR A 63 -0.74 8.77 -9.15
CA TYR A 63 -0.53 7.48 -8.51
C TYR A 63 -1.35 7.25 -7.24
N ASN A 64 -2.50 7.89 -7.08
CA ASN A 64 -3.37 7.72 -5.91
C ASN A 64 -3.68 6.23 -5.63
N THR A 65 -3.08 5.71 -4.56
CA THR A 65 -3.09 4.29 -4.16
C THR A 65 -4.47 3.79 -3.74
N ARG A 66 -5.46 4.68 -3.61
CA ARG A 66 -6.86 4.33 -3.33
C ARG A 66 -7.59 3.81 -4.56
N LEU A 67 -7.07 4.10 -5.77
CA LEU A 67 -7.72 3.82 -7.06
C LEU A 67 -7.35 2.46 -7.66
N LEU A 68 -6.26 1.85 -7.19
CA LEU A 68 -5.87 0.49 -7.54
C LEU A 68 -5.79 -0.35 -6.28
N HIS A 69 -6.12 -1.63 -6.39
CA HIS A 69 -5.87 -2.58 -5.32
C HIS A 69 -4.37 -2.69 -5.04
N SER A 70 -4.02 -2.87 -3.76
CA SER A 70 -2.65 -2.88 -3.25
C SER A 70 -1.72 -3.89 -3.91
N ASN A 71 -2.24 -5.05 -4.28
CA ASN A 71 -1.51 -6.10 -5.00
C ASN A 71 -0.94 -5.64 -6.36
N LEU A 72 -1.44 -4.53 -6.92
CA LEU A 72 -0.96 -3.94 -8.16
C LEU A 72 -0.32 -2.57 -7.92
N ALA A 73 -0.93 -1.73 -7.08
CA ALA A 73 -0.45 -0.38 -6.80
C ALA A 73 0.98 -0.38 -6.25
N PHE A 74 1.29 -1.26 -5.29
CA PHE A 74 2.60 -1.34 -4.65
C PHE A 74 3.71 -1.79 -5.61
N PRO A 75 3.57 -2.93 -6.33
CA PRO A 75 4.57 -3.34 -7.30
C PRO A 75 4.83 -2.30 -8.39
N LEU A 76 3.79 -1.60 -8.86
CA LEU A 76 3.94 -0.55 -9.87
C LEU A 76 4.72 0.65 -9.32
N LEU A 77 4.33 1.18 -8.15
CA LEU A 77 5.04 2.26 -7.47
C LEU A 77 6.50 1.92 -7.21
N LYS A 78 6.77 0.70 -6.75
CA LYS A 78 8.12 0.18 -6.56
C LYS A 78 8.91 0.23 -7.86
N LYS A 79 8.37 -0.32 -8.95
CA LYS A 79 9.05 -0.35 -10.25
C LYS A 79 9.30 1.05 -10.81
N LEU A 80 8.34 1.96 -10.69
CA LEU A 80 8.49 3.37 -11.11
C LEU A 80 9.56 4.08 -10.28
N THR A 81 9.59 3.84 -8.97
CA THR A 81 10.64 4.34 -8.07
C THR A 81 12.01 3.81 -8.46
N ASP A 82 12.12 2.50 -8.74
CA ASP A 82 13.37 1.84 -9.13
C ASP A 82 13.92 2.39 -10.45
N VAL A 83 13.06 2.82 -11.38
CA VAL A 83 13.49 3.44 -12.66
C VAL A 83 13.68 4.97 -12.57
N GLY A 84 13.45 5.57 -11.40
CA GLY A 84 13.78 6.97 -11.12
C GLY A 84 12.63 7.98 -11.25
N ASP A 85 11.37 7.54 -11.29
CA ASP A 85 10.23 8.46 -11.21
C ASP A 85 10.15 9.09 -9.80
N SER A 86 10.40 10.39 -9.73
CA SER A 86 10.43 11.14 -8.47
C SER A 86 9.05 11.24 -7.80
N LEU A 87 7.99 11.36 -8.59
CA LEU A 87 6.63 11.43 -8.05
C LEU A 87 6.23 10.08 -7.47
N ALA A 88 6.50 9.00 -8.20
CA ALA A 88 6.26 7.65 -7.72
C ALA A 88 7.05 7.36 -6.44
N LYS A 89 8.33 7.79 -6.36
CA LYS A 89 9.14 7.65 -5.14
C LYS A 89 8.48 8.31 -3.93
N THR A 90 8.02 9.55 -4.07
CA THR A 90 7.34 10.28 -2.98
C THR A 90 6.06 9.57 -2.56
N VAL A 91 5.17 9.27 -3.51
CA VAL A 91 3.89 8.61 -3.23
C VAL A 91 4.11 7.23 -2.59
N PHE A 92 5.14 6.51 -3.04
CA PHE A 92 5.47 5.19 -2.50
C PHE A 92 5.90 5.26 -1.04
N LYS A 93 6.81 6.17 -0.69
CA LYS A 93 7.24 6.38 0.70
C LYS A 93 6.07 6.78 1.60
N GLU A 94 5.23 7.72 1.16
CA GLU A 94 4.05 8.16 1.89
C GLU A 94 3.06 7.02 2.16
N GLU A 95 2.84 6.17 1.16
CA GLU A 95 1.95 5.02 1.27
C GLU A 95 2.48 3.97 2.25
N ILE A 96 3.79 3.67 2.22
CA ILE A 96 4.45 2.77 3.18
C ILE A 96 4.24 3.30 4.59
N VAL A 97 4.56 4.59 4.83
CA VAL A 97 4.36 5.25 6.12
C VAL A 97 2.91 5.17 6.57
N ARG A 98 1.96 5.52 5.69
CA ARG A 98 0.53 5.55 5.99
C ARG A 98 0.03 4.18 6.45
N ARG A 99 0.48 3.11 5.79
CA ARG A 99 0.08 1.74 6.13
C ARG A 99 0.76 1.20 7.38
N MET A 100 2.03 1.51 7.59
CA MET A 100 2.75 1.11 8.80
C MET A 100 2.22 1.83 10.06
N LYS A 101 1.83 3.10 9.94
CA LYS A 101 1.20 3.87 11.03
C LYS A 101 -0.11 3.26 11.55
N LYS A 102 -0.84 2.52 10.71
CA LYS A 102 -2.07 1.82 11.15
C LYS A 102 -1.79 0.68 12.15
N GLY A 103 -0.53 0.35 12.41
CA GLY A 103 -0.09 -0.56 13.46
C GLY A 103 0.25 -1.96 12.96
N TYR A 104 0.54 -2.84 13.92
CA TYR A 104 0.95 -4.23 13.65
C TYR A 104 -0.26 -5.09 13.24
N GLY A 105 -0.30 -5.49 11.96
CA GLY A 105 -1.32 -6.35 11.37
C GLY A 105 -0.82 -7.02 10.09
N SER A 106 -1.71 -7.70 9.35
CA SER A 106 -1.36 -8.39 8.08
C SER A 106 -0.69 -7.46 7.06
N THR A 107 -1.17 -6.22 6.96
CA THR A 107 -0.58 -5.20 6.08
C THR A 107 0.84 -4.81 6.51
N PHE A 108 1.10 -4.68 7.82
CA PHE A 108 2.44 -4.39 8.31
C PHE A 108 3.41 -5.55 7.99
N LEU A 109 3.00 -6.79 8.26
CA LEU A 109 3.80 -7.98 7.95
C LEU A 109 4.09 -8.08 6.46
N TYR A 110 3.11 -7.83 5.59
CA TYR A 110 3.31 -7.78 4.15
C TYR A 110 4.36 -6.73 3.74
N LEU A 111 4.30 -5.51 4.28
CA LEU A 111 5.27 -4.46 3.96
C LEU A 111 6.69 -4.83 4.41
N TYR A 112 6.79 -5.50 5.56
CA TYR A 112 8.05 -5.96 6.12
C TYR A 112 8.64 -7.14 5.34
N ASP A 113 7.84 -8.16 5.05
CA ASP A 113 8.25 -9.38 4.33
C ASP A 113 8.71 -9.06 2.89
N GLU A 114 7.99 -8.15 2.22
CA GLU A 114 8.35 -7.65 0.88
C GLU A 114 9.46 -6.58 0.90
N ARG A 115 9.97 -6.24 2.10
CA ARG A 115 11.05 -5.27 2.32
C ARG A 115 10.76 -3.87 1.78
N TYR A 116 9.50 -3.45 1.80
CA TYR A 116 9.12 -2.12 1.35
C TYR A 116 9.56 -1.03 2.32
N HIS A 117 9.71 -1.33 3.61
CA HIS A 117 10.24 -0.39 4.61
C HIS A 117 11.66 0.08 4.30
N ASN A 118 12.45 -0.68 3.53
CA ASN A 118 13.81 -0.30 3.11
C ASN A 118 13.86 0.92 2.17
N TYR A 119 12.71 1.37 1.67
CA TYR A 119 12.61 2.60 0.88
C TYR A 119 12.51 3.86 1.76
N LEU A 120 12.33 3.71 3.07
CA LEU A 120 12.37 4.81 4.02
C LEU A 120 13.79 5.03 4.52
N GLU A 121 14.20 6.29 4.56
CA GLU A 121 15.41 6.73 5.24
C GLU A 121 15.21 6.66 6.76
N ARG A 122 16.31 6.61 7.51
CA ARG A 122 16.29 6.44 8.96
C ARG A 122 15.45 7.53 9.63
N GLU A 123 15.66 8.78 9.23
CA GLU A 123 14.92 9.94 9.73
C GLU A 123 13.43 9.83 9.40
N GLU A 124 13.09 9.41 8.18
CA GLU A 124 11.70 9.21 7.77
C GLU A 124 11.03 8.12 8.62
N PHE A 125 11.75 7.04 8.94
CA PHE A 125 11.25 5.99 9.81
C PHE A 125 11.04 6.48 11.24
N ILE A 126 12.04 7.15 11.84
CA ILE A 126 11.96 7.65 13.21
C ILE A 126 10.84 8.68 13.34
N ASP A 127 10.76 9.64 12.41
CA ASP A 127 9.82 10.76 12.51
C ASP A 127 8.39 10.36 12.18
N ASN A 128 8.19 9.29 11.40
CA ASN A 128 6.85 8.89 10.97
C ASN A 128 6.35 7.58 11.57
N ILE A 129 7.20 6.62 11.91
CA ILE A 129 6.74 5.29 12.37
C ILE A 129 6.73 5.21 13.89
N LEU A 130 7.76 5.74 14.56
CA LEU A 130 7.75 5.81 16.02
C LEU A 130 6.72 6.82 16.50
N ASN A 131 6.15 6.58 17.68
CA ASN A 131 5.36 7.62 18.31
C ASN A 131 6.27 8.80 18.70
N PRO A 132 5.73 10.03 18.78
CA PRO A 132 6.56 11.22 18.96
C PRO A 132 7.46 11.19 20.21
N HIS A 133 6.96 10.61 21.31
CA HIS A 133 7.71 10.51 22.56
C HIS A 133 8.91 9.57 22.44
N ASP A 134 8.73 8.41 21.81
CA ASP A 134 9.81 7.45 21.61
C ASP A 134 10.86 7.97 20.60
N ALA A 135 10.42 8.68 19.56
CA ALA A 135 11.31 9.35 18.62
C ALA A 135 12.17 10.42 19.29
N GLU A 136 11.57 11.25 20.15
CA GLU A 136 12.28 12.28 20.93
C GLU A 136 13.26 11.63 21.91
N THR A 137 12.81 10.62 22.66
CA THR A 137 13.64 9.87 23.61
C THR A 137 14.85 9.24 22.90
N LEU A 138 14.67 8.63 21.73
CA LEU A 138 15.77 8.05 20.96
C LEU A 138 16.80 9.12 20.57
N LYS A 139 16.33 10.28 20.06
CA LYS A 139 17.21 11.39 19.67
C LYS A 139 17.97 11.97 20.86
N GLU A 140 17.34 12.08 22.03
CA GLU A 140 18.01 12.52 23.26
C GLU A 140 19.13 11.55 23.68
N ILE A 141 18.87 10.24 23.64
CA ILE A 141 19.87 9.22 23.96
C ILE A 141 21.06 9.32 22.99
N GLU A 142 20.79 9.48 21.70
CA GLU A 142 21.84 9.64 20.67
C GLU A 142 22.71 10.87 20.90
N GLN A 143 22.09 12.00 21.27
CA GLN A 143 22.80 13.22 21.61
C GLN A 143 23.69 13.05 22.86
N LEU A 144 23.17 12.40 23.91
CA LEU A 144 23.91 12.17 25.15
C LEU A 144 25.11 11.24 24.95
N LEU A 145 24.99 10.26 24.06
CA LEU A 145 26.03 9.28 23.78
C LEU A 145 26.95 9.69 22.64
N ASN A 146 26.60 10.73 21.87
CA ASN A 146 27.28 11.16 20.65
C ASN A 146 27.46 10.00 19.65
N LEU A 147 26.37 9.24 19.45
CA LEU A 147 26.29 8.07 18.57
C LEU A 147 24.94 8.08 17.84
N GLU A 148 24.91 7.48 16.66
CA GLU A 148 23.69 7.27 15.89
C GLU A 148 23.38 5.77 15.83
N TYR A 149 22.19 5.36 16.27
CA TYR A 149 21.76 3.97 16.22
C TYR A 149 21.22 3.64 14.84
N MET A 150 21.67 2.50 14.30
CA MET A 150 21.08 1.94 13.09
C MET A 150 19.79 1.21 13.41
N ILE A 151 18.80 1.37 12.54
CA ILE A 151 17.59 0.55 12.55
C ILE A 151 17.93 -0.77 11.86
N ILE A 152 17.76 -1.87 12.58
CA ILE A 152 17.97 -3.22 12.04
C ILE A 152 16.64 -3.97 12.04
N ASP A 153 16.41 -4.71 10.95
CA ASP A 153 15.19 -5.50 10.77
C ASP A 153 15.14 -6.70 11.73
N SER A 154 16.30 -7.29 12.04
CA SER A 154 16.43 -8.43 12.95
C SER A 154 17.81 -8.42 13.61
N LEU A 155 17.86 -8.87 14.87
CA LEU A 155 19.12 -9.11 15.59
C LEU A 155 20.03 -10.12 14.86
N ASP A 156 19.47 -10.99 14.02
CA ASP A 156 20.25 -11.94 13.21
C ASP A 156 21.13 -11.25 12.16
N THR A 157 20.86 -9.97 11.85
CA THR A 157 21.67 -9.18 10.91
C THR A 157 22.98 -8.65 11.53
N LEU A 158 23.17 -8.77 12.85
CA LEU A 158 24.36 -8.33 13.58
C LEU A 158 25.51 -9.36 13.61
N LYS A 159 25.66 -10.17 12.56
CA LYS A 159 26.74 -11.19 12.48
C LYS A 159 28.09 -10.60 12.09
#